data_AF-A0A183HNV7-F1
#
_entry.id   AF-A0A183HNV7-F1
#
_cell.length_a   1.000
_cell.length_b   1.000
_cell.length_c   1.000
_cell.angle_alpha   90.00
_cell.angle_beta   90.00
_cell.angle_gamma   90.00
#
_symmetry.space_group_name_H-M   'P 1'
#
loop_
_entity.id
_entity.type
_entity.pdbx_description
1 polymer ?
#
loop_
_entity_poly.entity_id
_entity_poly.type
_entity_poly.pdbx_seq_one_letter_code
_entity_poly.pdbx_strand_id
1 'polypeptide(L)'
;MLIELLSSTLPWKGMARKDSFQTKKTVSDRVLLAGCPDCFADVNNYLKSLTYLDTPNYAMIRAKFTKELQKLKIRPSDPFEWNEKILSKQEIFPSGEHDKDIKVEIDKRKIRT
;
A
#
# COMPACT_ATOMS: atom_id res chain seq x y z
N MET A 1 -1.90 -5.57 -11.27
CA MET A 1 -1.09 -4.86 -10.27
C MET A 1 -1.58 -5.16 -8.85
N LEU A 2 -2.77 -4.73 -8.44
CA LEU A 2 -3.23 -4.92 -7.04
C LEU A 2 -3.25 -6.40 -6.59
N ILE A 3 -3.73 -7.31 -7.45
CA ILE A 3 -3.72 -8.76 -7.17
C ILE A 3 -2.30 -9.28 -6.95
N GLU A 4 -1.33 -8.80 -7.74
CA GLU A 4 0.07 -9.20 -7.64
C GLU A 4 0.73 -8.68 -6.37
N LEU A 5 0.34 -7.49 -5.89
CA LEU A 5 0.81 -6.98 -4.60
C LEU A 5 0.38 -7.87 -3.43
N LEU A 6 -0.82 -8.46 -3.51
CA LEU A 6 -1.34 -9.37 -2.48
C LEU A 6 -0.79 -10.80 -2.60
N SER A 7 -0.65 -11.30 -3.82
CA SER A 7 -0.31 -12.71 -4.09
C SER A 7 1.16 -12.93 -4.47
N SER A 8 1.95 -11.86 -4.61
CA SER A 8 3.35 -11.85 -5.08
C SER A 8 3.58 -12.39 -6.50
N THR A 9 2.52 -12.83 -7.20
CA THR A 9 2.62 -13.44 -8.52
C THR A 9 1.35 -13.28 -9.33
N LEU A 10 1.42 -13.57 -10.63
CA LEU A 10 0.26 -13.70 -11.50
C LEU A 10 0.34 -15.03 -12.24
N PRO A 11 -0.79 -15.61 -12.67
CA PRO A 11 -0.81 -16.90 -13.38
C PRO A 11 0.06 -16.94 -14.65
N TRP A 12 0.33 -15.78 -15.25
CA TRP A 12 1.15 -15.63 -16.45
C TRP A 12 2.55 -15.06 -16.21
N LYS A 13 3.02 -15.02 -14.95
CA LYS A 13 4.37 -14.56 -14.63
C LYS A 13 5.41 -15.46 -15.30
N GLY A 14 6.36 -14.87 -16.02
CA GLY A 14 7.42 -15.60 -16.74
C GLY A 14 6.99 -16.26 -18.06
N MET A 15 5.73 -16.13 -18.48
CA MET A 15 5.25 -16.68 -19.75
C MET A 15 5.58 -15.79 -20.96
N ALA A 16 5.72 -16.39 -22.13
CA ALA A 16 5.83 -15.65 -23.38
C ALA A 16 4.55 -14.85 -23.70
N ARG A 17 4.64 -13.85 -24.59
CA ARG A 17 3.50 -12.97 -24.92
C ARG A 17 2.27 -13.72 -25.43
N LYS A 18 2.47 -14.72 -26.29
CA LYS A 18 1.37 -15.53 -26.86
C LYS A 18 0.66 -16.34 -25.77
N ASP A 19 1.43 -16.99 -24.90
CA ASP A 19 0.89 -17.85 -23.84
C ASP A 19 0.21 -17.01 -22.76
N SER A 20 0.84 -15.90 -22.33
CA SER A 20 0.25 -15.00 -21.34
C SER A 20 -1.07 -14.38 -21.81
N PHE A 21 -1.22 -14.10 -23.10
CA PHE A 21 -2.49 -13.63 -23.67
C PHE A 21 -3.59 -14.70 -23.54
N GLN A 22 -3.27 -15.96 -23.89
CA GLN A 22 -4.22 -17.05 -23.77
C GLN A 22 -4.62 -17.28 -22.32
N THR A 23 -3.64 -17.33 -21.41
CA THR A 23 -3.87 -17.51 -19.96
C THR A 23 -4.77 -16.40 -19.40
N LYS A 24 -4.56 -15.13 -19.81
CA LYS A 24 -5.42 -14.01 -19.39
C LYS A 24 -6.87 -14.17 -19.83
N LYS A 25 -7.13 -14.80 -20.98
CA LYS A 25 -8.48 -15.04 -21.49
C LYS A 25 -9.18 -16.21 -20.79
N THR A 26 -8.44 -17.23 -20.39
CA THR A 26 -9.00 -18.50 -19.90
C THR A 26 -8.97 -18.65 -18.39
N VAL A 27 -8.16 -17.87 -17.68
CA VAL A 27 -8.09 -17.95 -16.22
C VAL A 27 -9.46 -17.63 -15.62
N SER A 28 -9.91 -18.47 -14.68
CA SER A 28 -11.15 -18.21 -13.96
C SER A 28 -10.95 -17.12 -12.91
N ASP A 29 -11.99 -16.32 -12.66
CA ASP A 29 -11.95 -15.29 -11.62
C ASP A 29 -11.69 -15.88 -10.23
N ARG A 30 -12.20 -17.09 -9.97
CA ARG A 30 -11.93 -17.82 -8.73
C ARG A 30 -10.44 -18.05 -8.49
N VAL A 31 -9.70 -18.41 -9.55
CA VAL A 31 -8.25 -18.63 -9.45
C VAL A 31 -7.51 -17.30 -9.36
N LEU A 32 -7.89 -16.34 -10.18
CA LEU A 32 -7.21 -15.04 -10.24
C LEU A 32 -7.38 -14.22 -8.96
N LEU A 33 -8.54 -14.30 -8.31
CA LEU A 33 -8.90 -13.53 -7.13
C LEU A 33 -8.76 -14.35 -5.83
N ALA A 34 -8.12 -15.51 -5.88
CA ALA A 34 -7.88 -16.33 -4.69
C ALA A 34 -7.10 -15.53 -3.63
N GLY A 35 -7.65 -15.43 -2.41
CA GLY A 35 -7.05 -14.67 -1.30
C GLY A 35 -7.24 -13.15 -1.39
N CYS A 36 -7.94 -12.63 -2.40
CA CYS A 36 -8.30 -11.21 -2.47
C CYS A 36 -9.59 -10.94 -1.67
N PRO A 37 -9.74 -9.73 -1.07
CA PRO A 37 -11.01 -9.29 -0.49
C PRO A 37 -12.16 -9.28 -1.51
N ASP A 38 -13.40 -9.45 -1.03
CA ASP A 38 -14.61 -9.52 -1.88
C ASP A 38 -14.78 -8.31 -2.82
N CYS A 39 -14.27 -7.14 -2.43
CA CYS A 39 -14.33 -5.94 -3.27
C CYS A 39 -13.62 -6.10 -4.61
N PHE A 40 -12.63 -6.99 -4.71
CA PHE A 40 -11.96 -7.29 -5.97
C PHE A 40 -12.88 -8.00 -6.95
N ALA A 41 -13.72 -8.92 -6.47
CA ALA A 41 -14.70 -9.60 -7.32
C ALA A 41 -15.76 -8.62 -7.83
N ASP A 42 -16.27 -7.74 -6.95
CA ASP A 42 -17.21 -6.68 -7.32
C ASP A 42 -16.64 -5.76 -8.41
N VAL A 43 -15.41 -5.26 -8.20
CA VAL A 43 -14.75 -4.36 -9.15
C VAL A 43 -14.42 -5.09 -10.45
N ASN A 44 -13.95 -6.33 -10.40
CA ASN A 44 -13.65 -7.14 -11.59
C ASN A 44 -14.91 -7.36 -12.46
N ASN A 45 -16.03 -7.73 -11.82
CA ASN A 45 -17.30 -7.92 -12.52
C ASN A 45 -17.79 -6.62 -13.16
N TYR A 46 -17.67 -5.49 -12.45
CA TYR A 46 -17.97 -4.18 -12.99
C TYR A 46 -17.11 -3.85 -14.21
N LEU A 47 -15.79 -4.00 -14.11
CA LEU A 47 -14.87 -3.70 -15.21
C LEU A 47 -15.14 -4.57 -16.45
N LYS A 48 -15.51 -5.84 -16.26
CA LYS A 48 -15.89 -6.75 -17.35
C LYS A 48 -17.20 -6.37 -18.05
N SER A 49 -18.10 -5.65 -17.37
CA SER A 49 -19.34 -5.17 -17.99
C SER A 49 -19.16 -3.94 -18.88
N LEU A 50 -18.02 -3.26 -18.78
CA LEU A 50 -17.74 -2.05 -19.55
C LEU A 50 -17.25 -2.37 -20.96
N THR A 51 -17.61 -1.50 -21.89
CA THR A 51 -17.09 -1.48 -23.26
C THR A 51 -16.16 -0.28 -23.45
N TYR A 52 -15.56 -0.18 -24.64
CA TYR A 52 -14.65 0.92 -24.97
C TYR A 52 -15.30 2.31 -24.88
N LEU A 53 -16.60 2.42 -25.14
CA LEU A 53 -17.32 3.69 -25.14
C LEU A 53 -17.76 4.13 -23.73
N ASP A 54 -17.74 3.21 -22.78
CA ASP A 54 -18.23 3.48 -21.43
C ASP A 54 -17.19 4.23 -20.60
N THR A 55 -17.65 5.24 -19.86
CA THR A 55 -16.81 5.93 -18.87
C THR A 55 -16.89 5.19 -17.54
N PRO A 56 -15.76 4.69 -16.99
CA PRO A 56 -15.77 3.99 -15.71
C PRO A 56 -16.16 4.91 -14.55
N ASN A 57 -16.96 4.39 -13.63
CA ASN A 57 -17.35 5.05 -12.39
C ASN A 57 -16.24 4.91 -11.34
N TYR A 58 -15.22 5.75 -11.45
CA TYR A 58 -14.09 5.77 -10.52
C TYR A 58 -14.49 6.08 -9.08
N ALA A 59 -15.60 6.80 -8.86
CA ALA A 59 -16.11 7.06 -7.51
C ALA A 59 -16.59 5.77 -6.84
N MET A 60 -17.31 4.91 -7.56
CA MET A 60 -17.75 3.60 -7.07
C MET A 60 -16.56 2.69 -6.76
N ILE A 61 -15.58 2.61 -7.67
CA ILE A 61 -14.37 1.79 -7.47
C ILE A 61 -13.63 2.22 -6.20
N ARG A 62 -13.41 3.54 -6.02
CA ARG A 62 -12.79 4.07 -4.80
C ARG A 62 -13.59 3.74 -3.55
N ALA A 63 -14.92 3.92 -3.59
CA ALA A 63 -15.78 3.62 -2.44
C ALA A 63 -15.72 2.15 -2.01
N LYS A 64 -15.62 1.22 -2.97
CA LYS A 64 -15.45 -0.22 -2.68
C LYS A 64 -14.17 -0.51 -1.90
N PHE A 65 -13.04 0.04 -2.34
CA PHE A 65 -11.76 -0.13 -1.62
C PHE A 65 -11.75 0.58 -0.27
N THR A 66 -12.25 1.82 -0.19
CA THR A 66 -12.32 2.56 1.08
C THR A 66 -13.16 1.81 2.12
N LYS A 67 -14.28 1.19 1.71
CA LYS A 67 -15.12 0.39 2.61
C LYS A 67 -14.37 -0.83 3.16
N GLU A 68 -13.56 -1.51 2.33
CA GLU A 68 -12.74 -2.62 2.82
C GLU A 68 -11.62 -2.16 3.76
N LEU A 69 -10.94 -1.05 3.45
CA LEU A 69 -9.92 -0.49 4.34
C LEU A 69 -10.52 -0.10 5.70
N GLN A 70 -11.72 0.49 5.72
CA GLN A 70 -12.44 0.80 6.95
C GLN A 70 -12.79 -0.46 7.77
N LYS A 71 -13.23 -1.54 7.11
CA LYS A 71 -13.48 -2.83 7.80
C LYS A 71 -12.20 -3.38 8.44
N LEU A 72 -11.06 -3.24 7.76
CA LEU A 72 -9.75 -3.65 8.25
C LEU A 72 -9.13 -2.65 9.25
N LYS A 73 -9.81 -1.53 9.53
CA LYS A 73 -9.34 -0.43 10.40
C LYS A 73 -8.02 0.18 9.94
N ILE A 74 -7.73 0.13 8.63
CA ILE A 74 -6.55 0.74 8.02
C ILE A 74 -6.86 2.19 7.70
N ARG A 75 -5.99 3.10 8.16
CA ARG A 75 -6.11 4.54 7.91
C ARG A 75 -5.18 4.94 6.76
N PRO A 76 -5.56 5.96 5.98
CA PRO A 76 -4.66 6.52 4.95
C PRO A 76 -3.35 7.09 5.50
N SER A 77 -3.30 7.40 6.80
CA SER A 77 -2.12 7.88 7.51
C SER A 77 -1.19 6.76 7.98
N ASP A 78 -1.61 5.50 7.88
CA ASP A 78 -0.80 4.39 8.36
C ASP A 78 0.47 4.23 7.49
N PRO A 79 1.62 3.91 8.10
CA PRO A 79 2.86 3.75 7.38
C PRO A 79 2.79 2.56 6.42
N PHE A 80 3.41 2.69 5.25
CA PHE A 80 3.65 1.56 4.35
C PHE A 80 4.70 0.62 4.94
N GLU A 81 4.75 -0.62 4.46
CA GLU A 81 5.67 -1.67 4.93
C GLU A 81 7.15 -1.25 4.87
N TRP A 82 7.54 -0.49 3.84
CA TRP A 82 8.91 0.01 3.71
C TRP A 82 9.26 1.13 4.72
N ASN A 83 8.27 1.73 5.38
CA ASN A 83 8.46 2.75 6.42
C ASN A 83 8.66 2.15 7.82
N GLU A 84 8.42 0.85 8.03
CA GLU A 84 8.59 0.20 9.35
C GLU A 84 10.04 0.27 9.87
N LYS A 85 11.03 0.35 8.96
CA LYS A 85 12.45 0.52 9.33
C LYS A 85 12.78 1.91 9.89
N ILE A 86 11.90 2.89 9.70
CA ILE A 86 12.06 4.25 10.23
C ILE A 86 11.45 4.32 11.64
N LEU A 87 10.32 3.66 11.87
CA LEU A 87 9.65 3.60 13.17
C LEU A 87 10.40 2.72 14.18
N SER A 88 10.94 1.58 13.75
CA SER A 88 11.79 0.71 14.60
C SER A 88 13.13 1.35 15.00
N LYS A 89 13.58 2.40 14.28
CA LYS A 89 14.72 3.24 14.69
C LYS A 89 14.33 4.43 15.55
N GLN A 90 13.08 4.87 15.52
CA GLN A 90 12.61 6.00 16.33
C GLN A 90 12.29 5.62 17.79
N GLU A 91 12.07 4.33 18.09
CA GLU A 91 11.89 3.88 19.49
C GLU A 91 13.21 3.77 20.28
N ILE A 92 14.38 4.03 19.66
CA ILE A 92 15.70 3.94 20.33
C ILE A 92 16.36 5.33 20.51
N PHE A 93 15.63 6.43 20.28
CA PHE A 93 16.09 7.73 20.75
C PHE A 93 15.32 8.10 22.01
N PRO A 94 15.87 7.86 23.22
CA PRO A 94 15.31 8.45 24.41
C PRO A 94 15.33 9.96 24.23
N SER A 95 14.16 10.56 24.27
CA SER A 95 13.93 12.00 24.39
C SER A 95 14.67 12.51 25.62
N GLY A 96 15.91 12.99 25.45
CA GLY A 96 16.71 13.42 26.61
C GLY A 96 18.15 13.90 26.40
N GLU A 97 18.60 14.25 25.20
CA GLU A 97 20.01 14.68 25.01
C GLU A 97 20.24 15.99 24.23
N HIS A 98 19.22 16.84 24.03
CA HIS A 98 19.43 18.19 23.47
C HIS A 98 19.35 19.34 24.51
N ASP A 99 19.24 19.04 25.82
CA ASP A 99 19.19 20.09 26.86
C ASP A 99 20.51 20.27 27.64
N LYS A 100 21.50 19.38 27.42
CA LYS A 100 22.80 19.48 28.11
C LYS A 100 23.80 20.37 27.36
N ASP A 101 23.76 20.40 26.04
CA ASP A 101 24.72 21.17 25.25
C ASP A 101 24.48 22.68 25.28
N ILE A 102 23.22 23.11 25.52
CA ILE A 102 22.89 24.54 25.63
C ILE A 102 23.46 25.17 26.92
N LYS A 103 23.53 24.43 28.03
CA LYS A 103 24.04 24.97 29.31
C LYS A 103 25.56 25.09 29.38
N VAL A 104 26.31 24.19 28.72
CA VAL A 104 27.78 24.24 28.73
C VAL A 104 28.32 25.48 27.99
N GLU A 105 27.59 25.98 26.99
CA GLU A 105 28.04 27.13 26.19
C GLU A 105 27.70 28.50 26.80
N ILE A 106 26.71 28.56 27.69
CA ILE A 106 26.39 29.79 28.44
C ILE A 106 27.42 30.00 29.56
N ASP A 107 27.86 28.94 30.24
CA ASP A 107 28.79 29.05 31.37
C ASP A 107 30.22 29.39 30.91
N LYS A 108 30.65 28.87 29.75
CA LYS A 108 31.95 29.24 29.15
C LYS A 108 32.03 30.69 28.69
N ARG A 109 30.90 31.33 28.37
CA ARG A 109 30.86 32.75 28.00
C ARG A 109 30.86 33.70 29.20
N LYS A 110 30.52 33.22 30.41
CA LYS A 110 30.49 34.05 31.62
C LYS A 110 31.83 34.14 32.35
N ILE A 111 32.80 33.28 32.00
CA ILE A 111 34.13 33.23 32.65
C ILE A 111 35.18 34.03 31.86
N ARG A 112 34.81 34.64 30.71
CA ARG A 112 35.76 35.35 29.82
C ARG A 112 35.52 36.86 29.75
N THR A 113 35.21 37.48 30.89
CA THR A 113 35.26 38.94 31.12
C THR A 113 36.05 39.18 32.39
#